data_AF-A0A699I240-F1
#
_entry.id   AF-A0A699I240-F1
#
_cell.length_a   1.000
_cell.length_b   1.000
_cell.length_c   1.000
_cell.angle_alpha   90.00
_cell.angle_beta   90.00
_cell.angle_gamma   90.00
#
_symmetry.space_group_name_H-M   'P 1'
#
loop_
_entity.id
_entity.type
_entity.pdbx_description
1 polymer ?
#
loop_
_entity_poly.entity_id
_entity_poly.type
_entity_poly.pdbx_seq_one_letter_code
_entity_poly.pdbx_strand_id
1 'polypeptide(L)'
;MGDENPIRTLGDYSKPSHEGYQNSIELLEGAKVPPLRSDTIRLVQNECSFHELMSDEPIQHLKDFLRIVDSIDLNGATRNTTRLRLFCFSLRDQAINWLDRLPAGSISTWDDLTTRFLAQFFPPGRTTKL
;
A
#
# COMPACT_ATOMS: atom_id res chain seq x y z
N MET A 1 27.84 -15.92 39.00
CA MET A 1 27.51 -16.45 37.65
C MET A 1 26.61 -15.39 37.05
N GLY A 2 27.18 -14.44 36.31
CA GLY A 2 26.49 -13.27 35.78
C GLY A 2 26.35 -13.43 34.29
N ASP A 3 25.10 -13.49 33.84
CA ASP A 3 24.68 -13.65 32.46
C ASP A 3 25.14 -12.46 31.61
N GLU A 4 26.11 -12.75 30.76
CA GLU A 4 26.70 -11.88 29.76
C GLU A 4 25.62 -11.54 28.71
N ASN A 5 25.18 -10.28 28.68
CA ASN A 5 24.45 -9.74 27.54
C ASN A 5 25.42 -9.66 26.36
N PRO A 6 25.20 -10.37 25.23
CA PRO A 6 26.11 -10.26 24.10
C PRO A 6 26.03 -8.83 23.54
N ILE A 7 27.15 -8.12 23.64
CA ILE A 7 27.33 -6.79 23.06
C ILE A 7 27.13 -6.93 21.55
N ARG A 8 25.98 -6.47 21.05
CA ARG A 8 25.73 -6.36 19.61
C ARG A 8 26.74 -5.40 19.01
N THR A 9 27.48 -5.84 18.00
CA THR A 9 28.48 -4.98 17.35
C THR A 9 27.80 -4.01 16.39
N LEU A 10 28.40 -2.84 16.17
CA LEU A 10 27.86 -1.81 15.25
C LEU A 10 27.57 -2.38 13.84
N GLY A 11 28.28 -3.43 13.43
CA GLY A 11 28.06 -4.15 12.17
C GLY A 11 26.78 -4.99 12.10
N ASP A 12 26.18 -5.36 13.25
CA ASP A 12 24.91 -6.08 13.31
C ASP A 12 23.70 -5.19 12.96
N TYR A 13 23.86 -3.86 13.05
CA TYR A 13 22.84 -2.88 12.65
C TYR A 13 22.83 -2.60 11.14
N SER A 14 23.85 -3.04 10.40
CA SER A 14 24.00 -2.77 8.96
C SER A 14 23.32 -3.79 8.06
N LYS A 15 22.69 -4.82 8.62
CA LYS A 15 21.83 -5.74 7.86
C LYS A 15 20.39 -5.30 8.07
N PRO A 16 19.68 -4.75 7.06
CA PRO A 16 18.23 -4.74 7.13
C PRO A 16 17.79 -6.21 7.15
N SER A 17 17.51 -6.73 8.35
CA SER A 17 16.93 -8.06 8.43
C SER A 17 15.57 -7.96 7.75
N HIS A 18 15.41 -8.69 6.67
CA HIS A 18 14.12 -8.89 6.01
C HIS A 18 13.18 -9.67 6.95
N GLU A 19 13.70 -10.24 8.05
CA GLU A 19 12.95 -10.76 9.18
C GLU A 19 12.22 -9.63 9.93
N GLY A 20 11.08 -9.23 9.40
CA GLY A 20 10.20 -8.25 10.02
C GLY A 20 9.51 -7.31 9.04
N TYR A 21 10.03 -7.22 7.80
CA TYR A 21 9.29 -6.53 6.74
C TYR A 21 8.17 -7.44 6.24
N GLN A 22 6.97 -7.22 6.77
CA GLN A 22 5.76 -7.89 6.33
C GLN A 22 4.85 -6.85 5.68
N ASN A 23 4.51 -7.05 4.41
CA ASN A 23 3.56 -6.19 3.72
C ASN A 23 2.17 -6.35 4.37
N SER A 24 1.49 -5.24 4.62
CA SER A 24 0.10 -5.23 5.07
C SER A 24 -0.86 -5.87 4.07
N ILE A 25 -0.45 -5.90 2.79
CA ILE A 25 -1.14 -6.59 1.71
C ILE A 25 -0.65 -8.03 1.64
N GLU A 26 -1.56 -8.98 1.85
CA GLU A 26 -1.30 -10.40 1.69
C GLU A 26 -1.10 -10.72 0.21
N LEU A 27 0.10 -11.19 -0.14
CA LEU A 27 0.36 -11.82 -1.43
C LEU A 27 -0.08 -13.28 -1.32
N LEU A 28 -1.22 -13.63 -1.93
CA LEU A 28 -1.72 -15.01 -1.95
C LEU A 28 -0.62 -15.95 -2.48
N GLU A 29 -0.03 -16.71 -1.57
CA GLU A 29 1.08 -17.61 -1.80
C GLU A 29 0.58 -18.79 -2.66
N GLY A 30 0.75 -18.68 -3.98
CA GLY A 30 0.31 -19.72 -4.94
C GLY A 30 -0.09 -19.20 -6.32
N ALA A 31 -0.46 -17.92 -6.44
CA ALA A 31 -0.67 -17.31 -7.76
C ALA A 31 0.68 -16.88 -8.34
N LYS A 32 1.03 -17.33 -9.56
CA LYS A 32 2.14 -16.75 -10.34
C LYS A 32 1.76 -15.32 -10.75
N VAL A 33 1.85 -14.38 -9.82
CA VAL A 33 1.57 -12.97 -10.09
C VAL A 33 2.75 -12.40 -10.89
N PRO A 34 2.53 -11.88 -12.11
CA PRO A 34 3.61 -11.32 -12.90
C PRO A 34 4.26 -10.13 -12.17
N PRO A 35 5.56 -9.87 -12.41
CA PRO A 35 6.19 -8.64 -11.95
C PRO A 35 5.43 -7.40 -12.44
N LEU A 36 5.34 -6.38 -11.59
CA LEU A 36 4.81 -5.09 -12.01
C LEU A 36 5.78 -4.42 -12.99
N ARG A 37 5.25 -3.88 -14.08
CA ARG A 37 6.05 -3.15 -15.07
C ARG A 37 6.41 -1.77 -14.53
N SER A 38 7.66 -1.35 -14.71
CA SER A 38 8.13 -0.04 -14.24
C SER A 38 7.33 1.13 -14.81
N ASP A 39 6.93 1.07 -16.08
CA ASP A 39 6.12 2.12 -16.71
C ASP A 39 4.75 2.26 -16.05
N THR A 40 4.14 1.14 -15.66
CA THR A 40 2.87 1.12 -14.93
C THR A 40 3.02 1.75 -13.54
N ILE A 41 4.10 1.41 -12.83
CA ILE A 41 4.37 2.00 -11.51
C ILE A 41 4.54 3.51 -11.65
N ARG A 42 5.33 3.96 -12.63
CA ARG A 42 5.55 5.39 -12.91
C ARG A 42 4.26 6.12 -13.29
N LEU A 43 3.41 5.49 -14.10
CA LEU A 43 2.12 6.05 -14.49
C LEU A 43 1.24 6.30 -13.26
N VAL A 44 1.07 5.29 -12.39
CA VAL A 44 0.29 5.44 -11.15
C VAL A 44 0.90 6.51 -10.24
N GLN A 45 2.22 6.50 -10.09
CA GLN A 45 2.95 7.47 -9.28
C GLN A 45 2.82 8.91 -9.77
N ASN A 46 2.69 9.15 -11.07
CA ASN A 46 2.62 10.50 -11.63
C ASN A 46 1.18 11.00 -11.74
N GLU A 47 0.26 10.13 -12.16
CA GLU A 47 -1.11 10.53 -12.54
C GLU A 47 -2.14 10.29 -11.42
N CYS A 48 -1.76 9.59 -10.35
CA CYS A 48 -2.70 9.16 -9.30
C CYS A 48 -2.02 9.09 -7.92
N SER A 49 -1.20 10.09 -7.58
CA SER A 49 -0.63 10.16 -6.23
C SER A 49 -1.61 10.80 -5.25
N PHE A 50 -1.81 10.16 -4.09
CA PHE A 50 -2.59 10.64 -2.95
C PHE A 50 -1.66 10.94 -1.77
N HIS A 51 -1.69 12.18 -1.30
CA HIS A 51 -0.74 12.71 -0.32
C HIS A 51 -1.40 13.01 1.03
N GLU A 52 -2.72 12.80 1.14
CA GLU A 52 -3.54 13.20 2.30
C GLU A 52 -3.62 14.74 2.47
N LEU A 53 -3.63 15.48 1.36
CA LEU A 53 -3.84 16.93 1.39
C LEU A 53 -5.32 17.27 1.55
N MET A 54 -5.62 18.48 2.05
CA MET A 54 -7.00 18.98 2.13
C MET A 54 -7.71 19.06 0.77
N SER A 55 -6.95 19.18 -0.31
CA SER A 55 -7.44 19.16 -1.69
C SER A 55 -7.61 17.75 -2.25
N ASP A 56 -7.04 16.73 -1.59
CA ASP A 56 -7.13 15.36 -2.06
C ASP A 56 -8.50 14.79 -1.71
N GLU A 57 -9.21 14.32 -2.73
CA GLU A 57 -10.53 13.72 -2.60
C GLU A 57 -10.40 12.18 -2.65
N PRO A 58 -10.55 11.45 -1.53
CA PRO A 58 -10.31 10.00 -1.48
C PRO A 58 -11.14 9.21 -2.49
N ILE A 59 -12.40 9.62 -2.70
CA ILE A 59 -13.29 8.99 -3.66
C ILE A 59 -12.83 9.25 -5.10
N GLN A 60 -12.33 10.45 -5.39
CA GLN A 60 -11.83 10.79 -6.72
C GLN A 60 -10.54 10.03 -7.03
N HIS A 61 -9.64 9.94 -6.05
CA HIS A 61 -8.43 9.12 -6.13
C HIS A 61 -8.74 7.67 -6.52
N LEU A 62 -9.71 7.01 -5.85
CA LEU A 62 -10.10 5.64 -6.19
C LEU A 62 -10.62 5.51 -7.63
N LYS A 63 -11.38 6.50 -8.12
CA LYS A 63 -11.90 6.50 -9.49
C LYS A 63 -10.77 6.64 -10.51
N ASP A 64 -9.84 7.57 -10.28
CA ASP A 64 -8.70 7.79 -11.16
C ASP A 64 -7.75 6.59 -11.18
N PHE A 65 -7.51 5.99 -10.01
CA PHE A 65 -6.73 4.77 -9.88
C PHE A 65 -7.35 3.64 -10.71
N LEU A 66 -8.65 3.37 -10.52
CA LEU A 66 -9.34 2.32 -11.27
C LEU A 66 -9.34 2.59 -12.78
N ARG A 67 -9.54 3.84 -13.20
CA ARG A 67 -9.46 4.24 -14.61
C ARG A 67 -8.09 3.92 -15.22
N ILE A 68 -7.00 4.23 -14.51
CA ILE A 68 -5.63 3.94 -14.98
C ILE A 68 -5.40 2.43 -14.99
N VAL A 69 -5.71 1.74 -13.89
CA VAL A 69 -5.37 0.33 -13.72
C VAL A 69 -6.22 -0.58 -14.61
N ASP A 70 -7.49 -0.22 -14.89
CA ASP A 70 -8.35 -0.95 -15.81
C ASP A 70 -8.01 -0.69 -17.28
N SER A 71 -7.25 0.37 -17.59
CA SER A 71 -6.69 0.59 -18.94
C SER A 71 -5.49 -0.31 -19.24
N ILE A 72 -4.93 -0.95 -18.21
CA ILE A 72 -3.82 -1.88 -18.33
C ILE A 72 -4.43 -3.27 -18.50
N ASP A 73 -3.94 -4.03 -19.48
CA ASP A 73 -4.39 -5.40 -19.74
C ASP A 73 -3.99 -6.33 -18.58
N LEU A 74 -4.79 -6.30 -17.52
CA LEU A 74 -4.63 -7.14 -16.35
C LEU A 74 -5.35 -8.46 -16.58
N ASN A 75 -4.58 -9.55 -16.58
CA ASN A 75 -5.16 -10.89 -16.54
C ASN A 75 -6.17 -11.00 -15.39
N GLY A 76 -7.40 -11.44 -15.68
CA GLY A 76 -8.51 -11.47 -14.72
C GLY A 76 -8.19 -12.23 -13.43
N ALA A 77 -7.37 -13.28 -13.52
CA ALA A 77 -6.93 -14.10 -12.39
C ALA A 77 -6.01 -13.34 -11.41
N THR A 78 -5.24 -12.36 -11.88
CA THR A 78 -4.29 -11.59 -11.06
C THR A 78 -4.76 -10.17 -10.79
N ARG A 79 -5.90 -9.76 -11.35
CA ARG A 79 -6.41 -8.37 -11.30
C ARG A 79 -6.52 -7.83 -9.87
N ASN A 80 -7.07 -8.62 -8.93
CA ASN A 80 -7.19 -8.21 -7.53
C ASN A 80 -5.80 -7.93 -6.92
N THR A 81 -4.88 -8.89 -7.02
CA THR A 81 -3.53 -8.75 -6.47
C THR A 81 -2.74 -7.62 -7.13
N THR A 82 -2.88 -7.44 -8.45
CA THR A 82 -2.22 -6.33 -9.15
C THR A 82 -2.76 -4.98 -8.71
N ARG A 83 -4.09 -4.82 -8.57
CA ARG A 83 -4.69 -3.58 -8.03
C ARG A 83 -4.16 -3.28 -6.63
N LEU A 84 -4.15 -4.27 -5.74
CA LEU A 84 -3.62 -4.13 -4.39
C LEU A 84 -2.17 -3.64 -4.39
N ARG A 85 -1.29 -4.29 -5.15
CA ARG A 85 0.13 -3.91 -5.21
C ARG A 85 0.35 -2.53 -5.84
N LEU A 86 -0.40 -2.19 -6.89
CA LEU A 86 -0.29 -0.89 -7.54
C LEU A 86 -0.80 0.24 -6.66
N PHE A 87 -1.79 -0.02 -5.83
CA PHE A 87 -2.34 0.98 -4.93
C PHE A 87 -1.30 1.51 -3.93
N CYS A 88 -0.39 0.67 -3.45
CA CYS A 88 0.72 1.13 -2.59
C CYS A 88 1.54 2.24 -3.25
N PHE A 89 1.77 2.14 -4.56
CA PHE A 89 2.53 3.14 -5.31
C PHE A 89 1.75 4.43 -5.58
N SER A 90 0.43 4.40 -5.37
CA SER A 90 -0.44 5.57 -5.46
C SER A 90 -0.43 6.41 -4.17
N LEU A 91 0.02 5.85 -3.04
CA LEU A 91 0.08 6.55 -1.76
C LEU A 91 1.42 7.25 -1.58
N ARG A 92 1.40 8.48 -1.05
CA ARG A 92 2.57 9.31 -0.77
C ARG A 92 2.54 9.83 0.66
N ASP A 93 3.68 10.31 1.11
CA ASP A 93 3.86 11.02 2.38
C ASP A 93 3.19 10.33 3.58
N GLN A 94 2.17 10.95 4.18
CA GLN A 94 1.48 10.39 5.35
C GLN A 94 0.51 9.27 4.99
N ALA A 95 0.02 9.23 3.75
CA ALA A 95 -0.93 8.22 3.31
C ALA A 95 -0.32 6.82 3.24
N ILE A 96 0.96 6.70 2.85
CA ILE A 96 1.64 5.38 2.84
C ILE A 96 1.87 4.86 4.26
N ASN A 97 2.14 5.75 5.22
CA ASN A 97 2.32 5.38 6.63
C ASN A 97 1.06 4.73 7.24
N TRP A 98 -0.13 5.10 6.76
CA TRP A 98 -1.36 4.42 7.18
C TRP A 98 -1.36 2.95 6.77
N LEU A 99 -0.96 2.66 5.53
CA LEU A 99 -0.90 1.29 5.02
C LEU A 99 0.10 0.45 5.84
N ASP A 100 1.26 1.03 6.16
CA ASP A 100 2.31 0.37 6.96
C ASP A 100 1.92 0.12 8.43
N ARG A 101 0.90 0.82 8.96
CA ARG A 101 0.39 0.61 10.33
C ARG A 101 -0.61 -0.53 10.45
N LEU A 102 -1.13 -1.01 9.33
CA LEU A 102 -2.07 -2.13 9.35
C LEU A 102 -1.34 -3.44 9.68
N PRO A 103 -2.01 -4.40 10.34
CA PRO A 103 -1.40 -5.71 10.58
C PRO A 103 -0.99 -6.38 9.27
N ALA A 104 0.12 -7.12 9.28
CA ALA A 104 0.57 -7.91 8.15
C ALA A 104 -0.52 -8.84 7.63
N GLY A 105 -0.71 -8.89 6.31
CA GLY A 105 -1.74 -9.70 5.67
C GLY A 105 -3.18 -9.35 6.03
N SER A 106 -3.43 -8.20 6.67
CA SER A 106 -4.79 -7.79 7.05
C SER A 106 -5.67 -7.41 5.85
N ILE A 107 -5.06 -7.09 4.71
CA ILE A 107 -5.74 -6.78 3.45
C ILE A 107 -5.43 -7.87 2.43
N SER A 108 -6.47 -8.59 1.97
CA SER A 108 -6.36 -9.62 0.94
C SER A 108 -7.24 -9.35 -0.29
N THR A 109 -8.21 -8.44 -0.20
CA THR A 109 -9.13 -8.09 -1.30
C THR A 109 -9.14 -6.59 -1.58
N TRP A 110 -9.41 -6.23 -2.84
CA TRP A 110 -9.58 -4.84 -3.24
C TRP A 110 -10.69 -4.14 -2.47
N ASP A 111 -11.80 -4.84 -2.21
CA ASP A 111 -12.94 -4.32 -1.45
C ASP A 111 -12.55 -3.94 -0.02
N ASP A 112 -11.84 -4.82 0.69
CA ASP A 112 -11.35 -4.55 2.05
C ASP A 112 -10.38 -3.36 2.08
N LEU A 113 -9.46 -3.29 1.11
CA LEU A 113 -8.56 -2.14 0.97
C LEU A 113 -9.34 -0.83 0.83
N THR A 114 -10.31 -0.78 -0.11
CA THR A 114 -11.06 0.45 -0.38
C THR A 114 -11.94 0.86 0.79
N THR A 115 -12.55 -0.11 1.47
CA THR A 115 -13.37 0.13 2.66
C THR A 115 -12.54 0.77 3.77
N ARG A 116 -11.36 0.23 4.07
CA ARG A 116 -10.47 0.77 5.10
C ARG A 116 -9.89 2.13 4.71
N PHE A 117 -9.53 2.30 3.44
CA PHE A 117 -9.03 3.58 2.91
C PHE A 117 -10.08 4.68 3.08
N LEU A 118 -11.33 4.45 2.67
CA LEU A 118 -12.40 5.42 2.83
C LEU A 118 -12.74 5.68 4.31
N ALA A 119 -12.74 4.65 5.16
CA ALA A 119 -12.94 4.85 6.59
C ALA A 119 -11.86 5.75 7.22
N GLN A 120 -10.61 5.63 6.77
CA GLN A 120 -9.49 6.44 7.27
C GLN A 120 -9.52 7.88 6.73
N PHE A 121 -9.70 8.04 5.42
CA PHE A 121 -9.48 9.32 4.73
C PHE A 121 -10.78 10.09 4.45
N PHE A 122 -11.94 9.43 4.52
CA PHE A 122 -13.27 10.04 4.35
C PHE A 122 -14.24 9.72 5.52
N PRO A 123 -13.88 10.07 6.78
CA PRO A 123 -14.77 9.84 7.92
C PRO A 123 -15.97 10.80 7.88
N PRO A 124 -17.15 10.39 8.36
CA PRO A 124 -18.41 11.13 8.27
C PRO A 124 -18.44 12.50 8.99
N GLY A 125 -17.35 12.92 9.66
CA GLY A 125 -17.20 14.21 10.33
C GLY A 125 -16.18 15.17 9.70
N ARG A 126 -15.55 14.80 8.57
CA ARG A 126 -14.61 15.69 7.83
C ARG A 126 -15.31 16.59 6.81
N THR A 127 -16.61 16.81 6.93
CA THR A 127 -17.28 17.96 6.29
C THR A 127 -16.73 19.23 6.93
N THR A 128 -15.77 19.85 6.26
CA THR A 128 -15.31 21.19 6.57
C THR A 128 -16.51 22.11 6.60
N LYS A 129 -16.78 22.63 7.80
CA LYS A 129 -17.58 23.82 8.02
C LYS A 129 -16.99 24.92 7.12
N LEU A 130 -17.83 25.44 6.23
CA LEU A 130 -17.63 26.71 5.53
C LEU A 130 -17.42 27.86 6.53
#